data_AF-A0A8J9SFX0-F1
#
_entry.id   AF-A0A8J9SFX0-F1
#
_cell.length_a   1.000
_cell.length_b   1.000
_cell.length_c   1.000
_cell.angle_alpha   90.00
_cell.angle_beta   90.00
_cell.angle_gamma   90.00
#
_symmetry.space_group_name_H-M   'P 1'
#
loop_
_entity.id
_entity.type
_entity.pdbx_description
1 polymer ?
#
loop_
_entity_poly.entity_id
_entity_poly.type
_entity_poly.pdbx_seq_one_letter_code
_entity_poly.pdbx_strand_id
1 'polypeptide(L)'
;HISMEEVSFRSDDDDESVPSRLDKADRRSRLGQCVGRLQQAIQRGVLRVMPPQTDDHAFEDLTNDESWRWSFGTREDDGVWCNVTDSAGLIIAILVWVLFLYSGLTLVVLAQNGHLPMPVTFLQCTLCTLALASHAKTMLTDPGTVPASAIPSPNPSVRFHAMCSVCNVFKPEQAHHCRICNRCVSGMDHHCP
;
A
#
# COMPACT_ATOMS: atom_id res chain seq x y z
N HIS A 1 76.73 -0.78 -1.40
CA HIS A 1 76.68 0.69 -1.32
C HIS A 1 75.21 1.07 -1.18
N ILE A 2 74.72 1.35 0.03
CA ILE A 2 74.62 2.70 0.64
C ILE A 2 73.62 3.55 -0.19
N SER A 3 72.52 4.14 0.28
CA SER A 3 71.88 4.29 1.59
C SER A 3 70.51 4.98 1.38
N MET A 4 69.71 5.05 2.46
CA MET A 4 68.43 5.74 2.64
C MET A 4 68.47 7.25 2.31
N GLU A 5 67.31 7.80 1.94
CA GLU A 5 66.86 9.13 2.39
C GLU A 5 65.31 9.21 2.33
N GLU A 6 64.68 9.46 3.48
CA GLU A 6 63.27 9.86 3.62
C GLU A 6 63.15 11.38 3.40
N VAL A 7 62.12 11.83 2.67
CA VAL A 7 61.63 13.22 2.75
C VAL A 7 60.10 13.23 2.61
N SER A 8 59.43 13.74 3.65
CA SER A 8 57.99 14.05 3.72
C SER A 8 57.62 15.30 2.90
N PHE A 9 56.37 15.45 2.44
CA PHE A 9 55.41 16.50 2.88
C PHE A 9 54.16 16.57 1.96
N ARG A 10 52.98 16.58 2.61
CA ARG A 10 51.77 17.41 2.40
C ARG A 10 51.12 17.52 1.01
N SER A 11 49.86 17.07 0.98
CA SER A 11 48.85 17.28 -0.06
C SER A 11 48.15 18.63 0.09
N ASP A 12 48.17 19.44 -0.96
CA ASP A 12 47.18 20.46 -1.32
C ASP A 12 47.22 20.57 -2.85
N ASP A 13 46.21 21.24 -3.43
CA ASP A 13 45.86 21.39 -4.86
C ASP A 13 44.85 20.34 -5.36
N ASP A 14 43.79 20.63 -6.11
CA ASP A 14 42.97 21.79 -6.47
C ASP A 14 42.12 21.25 -7.63
N ASP A 15 40.79 21.48 -7.70
CA ASP A 15 40.16 21.58 -9.02
C ASP A 15 38.88 22.41 -9.04
N GLU A 16 38.75 23.09 -10.17
CA GLU A 16 38.09 24.34 -10.48
C GLU A 16 36.58 24.25 -10.81
N SER A 17 35.88 25.36 -10.56
CA SER A 17 34.81 26.06 -11.32
C SER A 17 33.79 25.27 -12.21
N VAL A 18 32.44 25.27 -11.99
CA VAL A 18 31.37 26.32 -12.13
C VAL A 18 30.96 26.60 -13.60
N PRO A 19 29.69 26.96 -14.01
CA PRO A 19 28.32 26.47 -13.74
C PRO A 19 27.37 26.49 -15.00
N SER A 20 26.09 26.06 -14.90
CA SER A 20 25.01 26.65 -15.73
C SER A 20 23.58 26.46 -15.19
N ARG A 21 23.00 27.56 -14.65
CA ARG A 21 21.68 28.19 -14.99
C ARG A 21 20.53 27.24 -15.42
N LEU A 22 19.31 27.24 -14.85
CA LEU A 22 18.45 28.36 -14.42
C LEU A 22 17.40 27.95 -13.36
N ASP A 23 17.08 28.95 -12.57
CA ASP A 23 16.15 29.07 -11.46
C ASP A 23 14.66 29.13 -11.88
N LYS A 24 13.76 28.67 -11.00
CA LYS A 24 12.41 29.24 -10.73
C LYS A 24 11.65 28.38 -9.72
N ALA A 25 11.70 28.77 -8.44
CA ALA A 25 10.50 29.06 -7.63
C ALA A 25 10.84 29.08 -6.13
N ASP A 26 11.49 30.17 -5.70
CA ASP A 26 11.36 30.69 -4.34
C ASP A 26 9.95 31.28 -4.14
N ARG A 27 9.15 30.67 -3.24
CA ARG A 27 8.26 31.32 -2.25
C ARG A 27 7.13 30.39 -1.80
N ARG A 28 7.32 29.70 -0.68
CA ARG A 28 6.23 29.45 0.30
C ARG A 28 6.82 29.50 1.72
N SER A 29 6.61 30.67 2.34
CA SER A 29 6.76 31.06 3.75
C SER A 29 7.31 30.03 4.74
N ARG A 30 8.39 30.40 5.45
CA ARG A 30 8.91 29.73 6.66
C ARG A 30 7.86 29.53 7.77
N LEU A 31 6.72 30.23 7.70
CA LEU A 31 5.57 30.04 8.59
C LEU A 31 4.85 28.69 8.37
N GLY A 32 4.81 28.18 7.15
CA GLY A 32 4.17 26.89 6.82
C GLY A 32 4.98 25.68 7.28
N GLN A 33 6.30 25.81 7.36
CA GLN A 33 7.18 24.75 7.87
C GLN A 33 7.07 24.59 9.39
N CYS A 34 6.76 25.66 10.12
CA CYS A 34 6.58 25.63 11.58
C CYS A 34 5.23 24.99 11.96
N VAL A 35 4.16 25.30 11.24
CA VAL A 35 2.84 24.67 11.42
C VAL A 35 2.89 23.18 11.04
N GLY A 36 3.60 22.81 9.96
CA GLY A 36 3.80 21.42 9.57
C GLY A 36 4.57 20.59 10.61
N ARG A 37 5.59 21.18 11.25
CA ARG A 37 6.35 20.52 12.33
C ARG A 37 5.56 20.41 13.63
N LEU A 38 4.72 21.41 13.95
CA LEU A 38 3.85 21.36 15.12
C LEU A 38 2.73 20.32 14.94
N GLN A 39 2.16 20.19 13.74
CA GLN A 39 1.15 19.18 13.43
C GLN A 39 1.74 17.76 13.40
N GLN A 40 2.98 17.59 12.89
CA GLN A 40 3.74 16.34 13.01
C GLN A 40 4.10 16.01 14.47
N ALA A 41 4.40 17.01 15.31
CA ALA A 41 4.70 16.79 16.72
C ALA A 41 3.46 16.39 17.53
N ILE A 42 2.28 16.93 17.20
CA ILE A 42 1.00 16.57 17.82
C ILE A 42 0.54 15.17 17.39
N GLN A 43 0.75 14.77 16.13
CA GLN A 43 0.50 13.38 15.67
C GLN A 43 1.48 12.37 16.30
N ARG A 44 2.71 12.79 16.62
CA ARG A 44 3.71 11.97 17.34
C ARG A 44 3.50 11.96 18.86
N GLY A 45 2.55 12.72 19.38
CA GLY A 45 2.29 12.94 20.81
C GLY A 45 1.40 11.89 21.49
N VAL A 46 1.04 10.80 20.82
CA VAL A 46 0.52 9.60 21.49
C VAL A 46 1.64 8.60 21.49
N LEU A 47 2.24 8.39 22.66
CA LEU A 47 3.08 7.24 22.97
C LEU A 47 2.31 5.97 22.56
N ARG A 48 2.48 5.52 21.32
CA ARG A 48 2.41 4.08 21.06
C ARG A 48 3.59 3.54 21.86
N VAL A 49 3.31 3.05 23.06
CA VAL A 49 4.03 1.90 23.58
C VAL A 49 4.10 0.94 22.39
N MET A 50 5.31 0.81 21.84
CA MET A 50 5.59 -0.19 20.82
C MET A 50 5.02 -1.50 21.39
N PRO A 51 3.99 -2.11 20.79
CA PRO A 51 3.63 -3.44 21.21
C PRO A 51 4.91 -4.28 21.08
N PRO A 52 5.19 -5.17 22.04
CA PRO A 52 6.38 -6.00 21.97
C PRO A 52 6.45 -6.64 20.59
N GLN A 53 7.63 -6.56 19.97
CA GLN A 53 7.94 -7.13 18.68
C GLN A 53 7.59 -8.62 18.72
N THR A 54 6.39 -8.96 18.28
CA THR A 54 5.98 -10.36 18.08
C THR A 54 6.54 -10.76 16.73
N ASP A 55 7.64 -11.52 16.78
CA ASP A 55 8.48 -11.99 15.69
C ASP A 55 7.78 -12.94 14.68
N ASP A 56 6.62 -12.57 14.14
CA ASP A 56 5.87 -13.42 13.19
C ASP A 56 5.73 -12.80 11.77
N HIS A 57 6.14 -11.55 11.57
CA HIS A 57 6.10 -10.89 10.26
C HIS A 57 7.51 -10.80 9.64
N ALA A 58 7.70 -11.46 8.50
CA ALA A 58 8.98 -11.50 7.77
C ALA A 58 9.43 -10.13 7.23
N PHE A 59 8.52 -9.15 7.14
CA PHE A 59 8.81 -7.74 6.88
C PHE A 59 7.71 -6.87 7.52
N GLU A 60 8.03 -5.62 7.83
CA GLU A 60 7.07 -4.63 8.36
C GLU A 60 6.47 -3.84 7.19
N ASP A 61 5.14 -3.97 6.99
CA ASP A 61 4.42 -3.21 5.97
C ASP A 61 4.22 -1.76 6.43
N LEU A 62 5.16 -0.91 6.02
CA LEU A 62 5.13 0.53 6.25
C LEU A 62 4.38 1.28 5.13
N THR A 63 3.88 0.58 4.10
CA THR A 63 3.37 1.22 2.88
C THR A 63 1.88 1.50 2.91
N ASN A 64 1.12 0.74 3.72
CA ASN A 64 -0.32 0.95 3.89
C ASN A 64 -0.68 2.23 4.67
N ASP A 65 0.29 2.87 5.34
CA ASP A 65 0.06 4.06 6.17
C ASP A 65 0.43 5.40 5.49
N GLU A 66 1.10 5.40 4.33
CA GLU A 66 1.84 6.58 3.84
C GLU A 66 1.27 7.29 2.59
N SER A 67 0.27 6.75 1.88
CA SER A 67 -0.25 7.42 0.67
C SER A 67 -1.77 7.65 0.67
N TRP A 68 -2.19 8.84 1.13
CA TRP A 68 -3.53 9.39 0.84
C TRP A 68 -3.67 9.86 -0.62
N ARG A 69 -3.01 9.17 -1.55
CA ARG A 69 -3.12 9.46 -2.98
C ARG A 69 -4.41 8.85 -3.50
N TRP A 70 -5.22 9.66 -4.16
CA TRP A 70 -6.41 9.18 -4.86
C TRP A 70 -6.01 8.52 -6.18
N SER A 71 -5.31 7.38 -6.08
CA SER A 71 -4.96 6.51 -7.18
C SER A 71 -5.41 5.08 -6.88
N PHE A 72 -5.75 4.36 -7.94
CA PHE A 72 -6.26 3.00 -7.88
C PHE A 72 -5.30 2.11 -8.64
N GLY A 73 -4.82 1.07 -7.99
CA GLY A 73 -3.94 0.11 -8.62
C GLY A 73 -3.37 -0.90 -7.63
N THR A 74 -2.40 -1.67 -8.10
CA THR A 74 -1.71 -2.68 -7.30
C THR A 74 -0.26 -2.27 -7.02
N ARG A 75 0.06 -0.97 -7.12
CA ARG A 75 1.40 -0.45 -6.86
C ARG A 75 1.51 0.02 -5.42
N GLU A 76 2.75 -0.02 -4.93
CA GLU A 76 3.11 0.47 -3.59
C GLU A 76 2.81 1.97 -3.42
N ASP A 77 2.78 2.73 -4.53
CA ASP A 77 2.44 4.16 -4.54
C ASP A 77 0.94 4.44 -4.57
N ASP A 78 0.10 3.41 -4.74
CA ASP A 78 -1.35 3.56 -4.88
C ASP A 78 -2.05 3.56 -3.52
N GLY A 79 -2.92 4.55 -3.30
CA GLY A 79 -3.61 4.70 -2.01
C GLY A 79 -4.79 3.74 -1.83
N VAL A 80 -5.35 3.20 -2.91
CA VAL A 80 -6.41 2.19 -2.85
C VAL A 80 -6.01 0.99 -3.71
N TRP A 81 -5.97 -0.18 -3.08
CA TRP A 81 -5.75 -1.43 -3.79
C TRP A 81 -6.88 -1.68 -4.79
N CYS A 82 -6.57 -1.85 -6.06
CA CYS A 82 -7.53 -2.24 -7.07
C CYS A 82 -6.83 -2.94 -8.24
N ASN A 83 -7.17 -4.20 -8.47
CA ASN A 83 -6.57 -4.98 -9.55
C ASN A 83 -7.22 -4.68 -10.90
N VAL A 84 -6.84 -3.55 -11.52
CA VAL A 84 -7.41 -3.10 -12.81
C VAL A 84 -7.07 -4.00 -14.00
N THR A 85 -6.10 -4.91 -13.86
CA THR A 85 -5.71 -5.86 -14.90
C THR A 85 -6.65 -7.05 -15.00
N ASP A 86 -7.45 -7.32 -13.97
CA ASP A 86 -8.45 -8.39 -13.98
C ASP A 86 -9.79 -7.89 -14.52
N SER A 87 -9.92 -7.87 -15.85
CA SER A 87 -11.16 -7.45 -16.50
C SER A 87 -12.35 -8.33 -16.15
N ALA A 88 -12.14 -9.64 -15.93
CA ALA A 88 -13.22 -10.56 -15.61
C ALA A 88 -13.77 -10.26 -14.20
N GLY A 89 -12.88 -10.09 -13.23
CA GLY A 89 -13.27 -9.75 -11.87
C GLY A 89 -13.91 -8.38 -11.75
N LEU A 90 -13.42 -7.38 -12.50
CA LEU A 90 -14.08 -6.07 -12.57
C LEU A 90 -15.51 -6.16 -13.12
N ILE A 91 -15.74 -6.96 -14.16
CA ILE A 91 -17.09 -7.14 -14.73
C ILE A 91 -18.01 -7.79 -13.70
N ILE A 92 -17.57 -8.88 -13.04
CA ILE A 92 -18.37 -9.59 -12.04
C ILE A 92 -18.69 -8.65 -10.87
N ALA A 93 -17.71 -7.89 -10.39
CA ALA A 93 -17.92 -6.90 -9.34
C ALA A 93 -18.96 -5.84 -9.73
N ILE A 94 -18.85 -5.24 -10.93
CA ILE A 94 -19.83 -4.27 -11.41
C ILE A 94 -21.23 -4.90 -11.46
N LEU A 95 -21.35 -6.13 -11.96
CA LEU A 95 -22.63 -6.84 -12.01
C LEU A 95 -23.22 -7.07 -10.62
N VAL A 96 -22.42 -7.50 -9.64
CA VAL A 96 -22.86 -7.68 -8.24
C VAL A 96 -23.41 -6.36 -7.68
N TRP A 97 -22.70 -5.25 -7.87
CA TRP A 97 -23.14 -3.94 -7.39
C TRP A 97 -24.44 -3.49 -8.07
N VAL A 98 -24.53 -3.61 -9.40
CA VAL A 98 -25.75 -3.24 -10.14
C VAL A 98 -26.94 -4.08 -9.68
N LEU A 99 -26.78 -5.40 -9.53
CA LEU A 99 -27.86 -6.30 -9.11
C LEU A 99 -28.33 -6.03 -7.68
N PHE A 100 -27.41 -5.79 -6.74
CA PHE A 100 -27.78 -5.48 -5.35
C PHE A 100 -28.45 -4.11 -5.22
N LEU A 101 -27.96 -3.10 -5.94
CA LEU A 101 -28.59 -1.77 -5.97
C LEU A 101 -29.97 -1.82 -6.63
N TYR A 102 -30.10 -2.55 -7.73
CA TYR A 102 -31.39 -2.79 -8.39
C TYR A 102 -32.38 -3.49 -7.46
N SER A 103 -31.95 -4.57 -6.79
CA SER A 103 -32.76 -5.28 -5.79
C SER A 103 -33.21 -4.34 -4.67
N GLY A 104 -32.30 -3.56 -4.10
CA GLY A 104 -32.64 -2.55 -3.08
C GLY A 104 -33.67 -1.53 -3.57
N LEU A 105 -33.48 -0.99 -4.78
CA LEU A 105 -34.41 -0.03 -5.38
C LEU A 105 -35.81 -0.63 -5.59
N THR A 106 -35.90 -1.84 -6.17
CA THR A 106 -37.20 -2.48 -6.43
C THR A 106 -38.00 -2.74 -5.15
N LEU A 107 -37.33 -3.16 -4.07
CA LEU A 107 -37.98 -3.41 -2.79
C LEU A 107 -38.45 -2.12 -2.11
N VAL A 108 -37.68 -1.03 -2.21
CA VAL A 108 -38.10 0.28 -1.73
C VAL A 108 -39.35 0.77 -2.46
N VAL A 109 -39.39 0.64 -3.79
CA VAL A 109 -40.58 0.99 -4.59
C VAL A 109 -41.78 0.12 -4.21
N LEU A 110 -41.58 -1.18 -3.99
CA LEU A 110 -42.65 -2.10 -3.60
C LEU A 110 -43.21 -1.78 -2.21
N ALA A 111 -42.36 -1.35 -1.28
CA ALA A 111 -42.76 -0.88 0.05
C ALA A 111 -43.56 0.43 -0.01
N GLN A 112 -43.15 1.39 -0.86
CA GLN A 112 -43.88 2.64 -1.07
C GLN A 112 -45.29 2.40 -1.64
N ASN A 113 -45.44 1.38 -2.48
CA ASN A 113 -46.74 0.95 -3.01
C ASN A 113 -47.57 0.14 -2.00
N GLY A 114 -47.12 0.00 -0.75
CA GLY A 114 -47.86 -0.70 0.32
C GLY A 114 -47.90 -2.23 0.21
N HIS A 115 -47.13 -2.83 -0.70
CA HIS A 115 -47.10 -4.28 -0.90
C HIS A 115 -46.17 -5.00 0.09
N LEU A 116 -45.22 -4.27 0.70
CA LEU A 116 -44.28 -4.79 1.69
C LEU A 116 -44.30 -3.95 2.97
N PRO A 117 -44.19 -4.56 4.16
CA PRO A 117 -44.04 -3.83 5.40
C PRO A 117 -42.69 -3.09 5.46
N MET A 118 -42.72 -1.84 5.90
CA MET A 118 -41.53 -0.98 5.98
C MET A 118 -40.37 -1.59 6.79
N PRO A 119 -40.58 -2.23 7.97
CA PRO A 119 -39.48 -2.80 8.74
C PRO A 119 -38.67 -3.86 7.98
N VAL A 120 -39.35 -4.71 7.19
CA VAL A 120 -38.69 -5.74 6.37
C VAL A 120 -37.82 -5.09 5.30
N THR A 121 -38.33 -4.03 4.68
CA THR A 121 -37.59 -3.26 3.66
C THR A 121 -36.35 -2.59 4.26
N PHE A 122 -36.46 -1.98 5.45
CA PHE A 122 -35.31 -1.39 6.15
C PHE A 122 -34.24 -2.43 6.52
N LEU A 123 -34.67 -3.58 7.04
CA LEU A 123 -33.75 -4.68 7.34
C LEU A 123 -33.02 -5.14 6.07
N GLN A 124 -33.76 -5.34 4.97
CA GLN A 124 -33.16 -5.75 3.71
C GLN A 124 -32.18 -4.72 3.16
N CYS A 125 -32.51 -3.43 3.19
CA CYS A 125 -31.59 -2.37 2.80
C CYS A 125 -30.31 -2.40 3.64
N THR A 126 -30.44 -2.62 4.96
CA THR A 126 -29.30 -2.73 5.87
C THR A 126 -28.40 -3.91 5.49
N LEU A 127 -28.98 -5.08 5.22
CA LEU A 127 -28.24 -6.26 4.76
C LEU A 127 -27.57 -6.04 3.41
N CYS A 128 -28.24 -5.41 2.45
CA CYS A 128 -27.64 -5.04 1.16
C CYS A 128 -26.45 -4.09 1.34
N THR A 129 -26.56 -3.07 2.20
CA THR A 129 -25.44 -2.15 2.46
C THR A 129 -24.26 -2.85 3.12
N LEU A 130 -24.52 -3.76 4.07
CA LEU A 130 -23.46 -4.53 4.72
C LEU A 130 -22.79 -5.48 3.73
N ALA A 131 -23.56 -6.15 2.86
CA ALA A 131 -23.03 -7.02 1.83
C ALA A 131 -22.15 -6.26 0.83
N LEU A 132 -22.60 -5.11 0.33
CA LEU A 132 -21.82 -4.25 -0.57
C LEU A 132 -20.56 -3.71 0.10
N ALA A 133 -20.64 -3.27 1.37
CA ALA A 133 -19.48 -2.80 2.12
C ALA A 133 -18.45 -3.91 2.35
N SER A 134 -18.92 -5.13 2.64
CA SER A 134 -18.07 -6.30 2.85
C SER A 134 -17.36 -6.69 1.55
N HIS A 135 -18.10 -6.71 0.45
CA HIS A 135 -17.57 -6.96 -0.89
C HIS A 135 -16.58 -5.87 -1.33
N ALA A 136 -16.87 -4.60 -1.06
CA ALA A 136 -15.96 -3.49 -1.32
C ALA A 136 -14.63 -3.69 -0.58
N LYS A 137 -14.72 -4.04 0.71
CA LYS A 137 -13.54 -4.26 1.55
C LYS A 137 -12.70 -5.41 1.03
N THR A 138 -13.30 -6.54 0.66
CA THR A 138 -12.52 -7.69 0.13
C THR A 138 -11.84 -7.40 -1.20
N MET A 139 -12.41 -6.52 -2.02
CA MET A 139 -11.82 -6.13 -3.32
C MET A 139 -10.76 -5.04 -3.22
N LEU A 140 -10.91 -4.11 -2.27
CA LEU A 140 -10.13 -2.87 -2.20
C LEU A 140 -9.09 -2.85 -1.08
N THR A 141 -8.98 -3.95 -0.32
CA THR A 141 -7.94 -4.11 0.70
C THR A 141 -6.75 -4.81 0.08
N ASP A 142 -5.54 -4.35 0.39
CA ASP A 142 -4.32 -5.05 0.00
C ASP A 142 -4.31 -6.47 0.59
N PRO A 143 -4.15 -7.52 -0.24
CA PRO A 143 -4.08 -8.91 0.24
C PRO A 143 -2.77 -9.25 0.99
N GLY A 144 -1.86 -8.30 1.19
CA GLY A 144 -0.54 -8.50 1.79
C GLY A 144 0.55 -8.59 0.73
N THR A 145 0.63 -7.59 -0.16
CA THR A 145 1.67 -7.56 -1.19
C THR A 145 3.08 -7.48 -0.62
N VAL A 146 3.99 -8.19 -1.26
CA VAL A 146 5.41 -8.14 -0.92
C VAL A 146 6.02 -6.93 -1.63
N PRO A 147 6.61 -5.96 -0.91
CA PRO A 147 7.19 -4.77 -1.52
C PRO A 147 8.45 -5.12 -2.31
N ALA A 148 8.76 -4.33 -3.32
CA ALA A 148 9.97 -4.50 -4.12
C ALA A 148 11.26 -4.39 -3.29
N SER A 149 11.22 -3.64 -2.19
CA SER A 149 12.33 -3.48 -1.25
C SER A 149 12.37 -4.54 -0.13
N ALA A 150 11.71 -5.70 -0.30
CA ALA A 150 11.77 -6.77 0.69
C ALA A 150 13.21 -7.29 0.85
N ILE A 151 13.80 -7.06 2.02
CA ILE A 151 15.14 -7.53 2.41
C ILE A 151 14.97 -8.81 3.22
N PRO A 152 15.82 -9.85 3.01
CA PRO A 152 15.79 -11.02 3.85
C PRO A 152 16.07 -10.64 5.31
N SER A 153 15.15 -11.00 6.21
CA SER A 153 15.32 -10.85 7.65
C SER A 153 16.62 -11.57 8.09
N PRO A 154 17.43 -10.94 8.94
CA PRO A 154 18.62 -11.57 9.51
C PRO A 154 18.29 -12.68 10.51
N ASN A 155 17.01 -12.86 10.87
CA ASN A 155 16.58 -13.90 11.79
C ASN A 155 16.66 -15.28 11.10
N PRO A 156 17.48 -16.22 11.59
CA PRO A 156 17.64 -17.55 10.99
C PRO A 156 16.36 -18.42 11.06
N SER A 157 15.34 -18.02 11.83
CA SER A 157 14.06 -18.71 11.89
C SER A 157 13.18 -18.49 10.64
N VAL A 158 13.33 -17.34 9.96
CA VAL A 158 12.53 -17.00 8.79
C VAL A 158 13.16 -17.61 7.55
N ARG A 159 12.49 -18.61 6.96
CA ARG A 159 12.98 -19.27 5.75
C ARG A 159 12.55 -18.49 4.52
N PHE A 160 13.49 -17.82 3.88
CA PHE A 160 13.28 -17.25 2.56
C PHE A 160 13.34 -18.36 1.50
N HIS A 161 12.34 -18.39 0.62
CA HIS A 161 12.38 -19.24 -0.56
C HIS A 161 13.06 -18.51 -1.73
N ALA A 162 13.23 -19.24 -2.84
CA ALA A 162 13.81 -18.73 -4.07
C ALA A 162 13.17 -17.40 -4.51
N MET A 163 14.00 -16.53 -5.09
CA MET A 163 13.59 -15.27 -5.69
C MET A 163 12.53 -15.51 -6.77
N CYS A 164 11.50 -14.66 -6.81
CA CYS A 164 10.50 -14.72 -7.87
C CYS A 164 11.14 -14.33 -9.22
N SER A 165 11.03 -15.18 -10.24
CA SER A 165 11.60 -14.90 -11.56
C SER A 165 10.90 -13.76 -12.32
N VAL A 166 9.65 -13.45 -11.95
CA VAL A 166 8.84 -12.39 -12.60
C VAL A 166 9.04 -11.06 -11.89
N CYS A 167 8.91 -11.03 -10.56
CA CYS A 167 9.05 -9.80 -9.78
C CYS A 167 10.50 -9.46 -9.43
N ASN A 168 11.41 -10.44 -9.47
CA ASN A 168 12.81 -10.32 -9.03
C ASN A 168 12.96 -9.89 -7.54
N VAL A 169 12.02 -10.33 -6.70
CA VAL A 169 11.95 -10.02 -5.26
C VAL A 169 12.16 -11.30 -4.43
N PHE A 170 12.76 -11.16 -3.25
CA PHE A 170 12.89 -12.24 -2.28
C PHE A 170 11.51 -12.65 -1.74
N LYS A 171 11.25 -13.95 -1.76
CA LYS A 171 9.95 -14.52 -1.43
C LYS A 171 9.94 -14.95 0.05
N PRO A 172 9.15 -14.32 0.93
CA PRO A 172 9.00 -14.82 2.29
C PRO A 172 8.30 -16.19 2.29
N GLU A 173 8.40 -16.91 3.40
CA GLU A 173 7.72 -18.18 3.59
C GLU A 173 6.20 -18.01 3.31
N GLN A 174 5.58 -18.97 2.61
CA GLN A 174 4.15 -18.94 2.24
C GLN A 174 3.70 -17.85 1.25
N ALA A 175 4.57 -16.95 0.78
CA ALA A 175 4.17 -16.07 -0.33
C ALA A 175 3.88 -16.87 -1.60
N HIS A 176 3.15 -16.33 -2.57
CA HIS A 176 3.06 -16.88 -3.94
C HIS A 176 2.92 -15.73 -4.95
N HIS A 177 3.38 -15.96 -6.18
CA HIS A 177 3.21 -14.99 -7.27
C HIS A 177 1.85 -15.22 -7.93
N CYS A 178 0.95 -14.24 -7.84
CA CYS A 178 -0.30 -14.23 -8.58
C CYS A 178 -0.06 -13.65 -9.97
N ARG A 179 -0.24 -14.46 -11.02
CA ARG A 179 -0.10 -14.01 -12.41
C ARG A 179 -1.17 -13.00 -12.83
N ILE A 180 -2.36 -13.06 -12.21
CA ILE A 180 -3.49 -12.18 -12.53
C ILE A 180 -3.27 -10.78 -11.93
N CYS A 181 -2.85 -10.70 -10.67
CA CYS A 181 -2.47 -9.45 -10.01
C CYS A 181 -1.07 -8.94 -10.41
N ASN A 182 -0.25 -9.81 -11.03
CA ASN A 182 1.16 -9.59 -11.35
C ASN A 182 2.00 -9.13 -10.15
N ARG A 183 1.74 -9.72 -8.98
CA ARG A 183 2.37 -9.37 -7.69
C ARG A 183 2.64 -10.63 -6.87
N CYS A 184 3.66 -10.55 -6.03
CA CYS A 184 3.87 -11.52 -4.96
C CYS A 184 3.01 -11.12 -3.76
N VAL A 185 2.22 -12.06 -3.25
CA VAL A 185 1.35 -11.87 -2.09
C VAL A 185 1.79 -12.84 -1.01
N SER A 186 1.97 -12.33 0.22
CA SER A 186 2.30 -13.14 1.39
C SER A 186 1.09 -13.95 1.84
N GLY A 187 1.26 -15.24 2.16
CA GLY A 187 0.14 -16.08 2.62
C GLY A 187 -1.00 -16.21 1.60
N MET A 188 -0.68 -16.21 0.30
CA MET A 188 -1.71 -16.25 -0.75
C MET A 188 -2.41 -17.61 -0.79
N ASP A 189 -3.73 -17.61 -0.58
CA ASP A 189 -4.58 -18.80 -0.77
C ASP A 189 -4.90 -19.02 -2.26
N HIS A 190 -5.67 -18.09 -2.84
CA HIS A 190 -6.11 -18.15 -4.22
C HIS A 190 -6.51 -16.76 -4.72
N HIS A 191 -6.51 -16.59 -6.05
CA HIS A 191 -7.12 -15.41 -6.68
C HIS A 191 -8.60 -15.67 -6.89
N CYS A 192 -9.45 -14.86 -6.26
CA CYS A 192 -10.89 -14.86 -6.53
C CYS A 192 -11.17 -13.79 -7.60
N PRO A 193 -11.66 -14.17 -8.79
CA PRO A 193 -12.13 -13.22 -9.79
C PRO A 193 -13.43 -12.52 -9.33
#